data_AF-A0A9D6V1K1-F1
#
_entry.id   AF-A0A9D6V1K1-F1
#
_cell.length_a   1.000
_cell.length_b   1.000
_cell.length_c   1.000
_cell.angle_alpha   90.00
_cell.angle_beta   90.00
_cell.angle_gamma   90.00
#
_symmetry.space_group_name_H-M   'P 1'
#
loop_
_entity.id
_entity.type
_entity.pdbx_description
1 polymer ?
#
loop_
_entity_poly.entity_id
_entity_poly.type
_entity_poly.pdbx_seq_one_letter_code
_entity_poly.pdbx_strand_id
1 'polypeptide(L)'
;MQQWKSVDEILDFAIGQEEEAAKFYTELSGRMDRPWMSKIFQDFAKEEMGHKKKLQDIKAGKLLLSAEKKVLDLKIGDYLVDVEPTSEHLDYQQALVIAMKKEKKAFKMYSDLADATDDANIRAAFLSLAQEEAKHKLRFEIEYDDVIMSEN
;
A
#
# COMPACT_ATOMS: atom_id res chain seq x y z
N MET A 1 -0.35 -14.27 -17.32
CA MET A 1 -0.34 -14.16 -15.85
C MET A 1 1.10 -14.29 -15.41
N GLN A 2 1.66 -13.28 -14.75
CA GLN A 2 2.99 -13.40 -14.14
C GLN A 2 2.86 -14.18 -12.83
N GLN A 3 3.74 -15.14 -12.64
CA GLN A 3 3.84 -15.99 -11.45
C GLN A 3 5.12 -15.59 -10.70
N TRP A 4 5.03 -15.44 -9.39
CA TRP A 4 6.20 -15.18 -8.54
C TRP A 4 7.00 -16.45 -8.36
N LYS A 5 8.30 -16.37 -8.56
CA LYS A 5 9.23 -17.51 -8.46
C LYS A 5 10.00 -17.51 -7.14
N SER A 6 9.99 -16.41 -6.39
CA SER A 6 10.67 -16.31 -5.10
C SER A 6 10.07 -15.22 -4.20
N VAL A 7 10.38 -15.28 -2.90
CA VAL A 7 10.08 -14.19 -1.97
C VAL A 7 10.85 -12.91 -2.29
N ASP A 8 12.00 -13.01 -2.97
CA ASP A 8 12.75 -11.84 -3.42
C ASP A 8 11.97 -11.03 -4.46
N GLU A 9 11.37 -11.70 -5.45
CA GLU A 9 10.52 -11.04 -6.46
C GLU A 9 9.29 -10.39 -5.82
N ILE A 10 8.69 -11.06 -4.84
CA ILE A 10 7.56 -10.54 -4.06
C ILE A 10 7.95 -9.27 -3.30
N LEU A 11 9.12 -9.26 -2.65
CA LEU A 11 9.61 -8.09 -1.92
C LEU A 11 9.90 -6.94 -2.88
N ASP A 12 10.48 -7.21 -4.05
CA ASP A 12 10.69 -6.17 -5.07
C ASP A 12 9.38 -5.54 -5.52
N PHE A 13 8.35 -6.35 -5.70
CA PHE A 13 7.02 -5.85 -6.02
C PHE A 13 6.43 -5.02 -4.89
N ALA A 14 6.45 -5.52 -3.65
CA ALA A 14 5.95 -4.76 -2.51
C ALA A 14 6.70 -3.41 -2.37
N ILE A 15 8.04 -3.41 -2.50
CA ILE A 15 8.86 -2.19 -2.49
C ILE A 15 8.44 -1.22 -3.59
N GLY A 16 8.16 -1.74 -4.81
CA GLY A 16 7.64 -0.95 -5.91
C GLY A 16 6.27 -0.34 -5.61
N GLN A 17 5.36 -1.14 -5.02
CA GLN A 17 4.02 -0.68 -4.64
C GLN A 17 4.09 0.45 -3.59
N GLU A 18 4.97 0.35 -2.59
CA GLU A 18 5.18 1.40 -1.58
C GLU A 18 5.75 2.68 -2.21
N GLU A 19 6.66 2.56 -3.16
CA GLU A 19 7.19 3.72 -3.91
C GLU A 19 6.11 4.38 -4.77
N GLU A 20 5.29 3.59 -5.45
CA GLU A 20 4.16 4.09 -6.23
C GLU A 20 3.10 4.75 -5.34
N ALA A 21 2.82 4.19 -4.16
CA ALA A 21 1.90 4.77 -3.19
C ALA A 21 2.44 6.11 -2.63
N ALA A 22 3.70 6.16 -2.23
CA ALA A 22 4.36 7.38 -1.78
C ALA A 22 4.32 8.49 -2.85
N LYS A 23 4.61 8.13 -4.10
CA LYS A 23 4.54 9.05 -5.24
C LYS A 23 3.10 9.53 -5.48
N PHE A 24 2.16 8.60 -5.49
CA PHE A 24 0.73 8.91 -5.67
C PHE A 24 0.24 9.90 -4.62
N TYR A 25 0.51 9.66 -3.34
CA TYR A 25 0.11 10.58 -2.27
C TYR A 25 0.84 11.92 -2.33
N THR A 26 2.12 11.93 -2.72
CA THR A 26 2.85 13.17 -2.97
C THR A 26 2.18 13.99 -4.08
N GLU A 27 1.82 13.37 -5.20
CA GLU A 27 1.13 14.02 -6.30
C GLU A 27 -0.26 14.52 -5.91
N LEU A 28 -1.04 13.70 -5.20
CA LEU A 28 -2.35 14.10 -4.68
C LEU A 28 -2.23 15.32 -3.77
N SER A 29 -1.24 15.35 -2.87
CA SER A 29 -1.05 16.47 -1.97
C SER A 29 -0.84 17.80 -2.69
N GLY A 30 -0.20 17.78 -3.87
CA GLY A 30 0.03 18.96 -4.70
C GLY A 30 -1.19 19.43 -5.48
N ARG A 31 -2.24 18.60 -5.59
CA ARG A 31 -3.49 18.91 -6.27
C ARG A 31 -4.59 19.41 -5.32
N MET A 32 -4.36 19.39 -4.01
CA MET A 32 -5.37 19.77 -3.03
C MET A 32 -5.42 21.28 -2.81
N ASP A 33 -6.63 21.85 -2.87
CA ASP A 33 -6.85 23.30 -2.68
C ASP A 33 -6.72 23.75 -1.22
N ARG A 34 -6.99 22.84 -0.26
CA ARG A 34 -6.95 23.17 1.17
C ARG A 34 -5.66 22.65 1.80
N PRO A 35 -4.95 23.47 2.62
CA PRO A 35 -3.69 23.05 3.25
C PRO A 35 -3.80 21.78 4.10
N TRP A 36 -4.93 21.59 4.78
CA TRP A 36 -5.15 20.41 5.62
C TRP A 36 -5.35 19.14 4.78
N MET A 37 -6.03 19.21 3.63
CA MET A 37 -6.19 18.10 2.69
C MET A 37 -4.83 17.68 2.11
N SER A 38 -4.02 18.66 1.71
CA SER A 38 -2.64 18.44 1.25
C SER A 38 -1.80 17.75 2.32
N LYS A 39 -1.90 18.23 3.56
CA LYS A 39 -1.15 17.72 4.71
C LYS A 39 -1.43 16.25 4.99
N ILE A 40 -2.69 15.81 4.91
CA ILE A 40 -3.07 14.41 5.09
C ILE A 40 -2.31 13.52 4.11
N PHE A 41 -2.37 13.80 2.81
CA PHE A 41 -1.66 12.99 1.81
C PHE A 41 -0.12 13.07 1.94
N GLN A 42 0.43 14.21 2.37
CA GLN A 42 1.88 14.29 2.65
C GLN A 42 2.31 13.38 3.80
N ASP A 43 1.46 13.20 4.80
CA ASP A 43 1.77 12.35 5.93
C ASP A 43 1.66 10.87 5.56
N PHE A 44 0.66 10.49 4.76
CA PHE A 44 0.60 9.16 4.15
C PHE A 44 1.83 8.88 3.28
N ALA A 45 2.24 9.81 2.40
CA ALA A 45 3.43 9.63 1.57
C ALA A 45 4.71 9.35 2.39
N LYS A 46 4.81 9.89 3.61
CA LYS A 46 5.93 9.61 4.52
C LYS A 46 5.80 8.24 5.19
N GLU A 47 4.59 7.84 5.56
CA GLU A 47 4.30 6.52 6.11
C GLU A 47 4.69 5.42 5.09
N GLU A 48 4.26 5.55 3.83
CA GLU A 48 4.64 4.64 2.72
C GLU A 48 6.16 4.58 2.49
N MET A 49 6.86 5.72 2.55
CA MET A 49 8.33 5.73 2.46
C MET A 49 8.99 4.99 3.64
N GLY A 50 8.36 5.03 4.82
CA GLY A 50 8.75 4.23 5.96
C GLY A 50 8.56 2.73 5.72
N HIS A 51 7.44 2.33 5.12
CA HIS A 51 7.15 0.94 4.73
C HIS A 51 8.14 0.44 3.69
N LYS A 52 8.39 1.21 2.62
CA LYS A 52 9.44 0.95 1.63
C LYS A 52 10.77 0.66 2.30
N LYS A 53 11.19 1.49 3.26
CA LYS A 53 12.44 1.30 3.97
C LYS A 53 12.44 0.01 4.80
N LYS A 54 11.35 -0.28 5.54
CA LYS A 54 11.21 -1.54 6.30
C LYS A 54 11.37 -2.76 5.38
N LEU A 55 10.75 -2.75 4.19
CA LEU A 55 10.88 -3.83 3.21
C LEU A 55 12.29 -3.95 2.63
N GLN A 56 12.94 -2.82 2.32
CA GLN A 56 14.33 -2.79 1.87
C GLN A 56 15.28 -3.36 2.93
N ASP A 57 15.05 -3.03 4.21
CA ASP A 57 15.83 -3.57 5.33
C ASP A 57 15.61 -5.09 5.49
N ILE A 58 14.38 -5.57 5.34
CA ILE A 58 14.07 -7.02 5.31
C ILE A 58 14.81 -7.72 4.16
N LYS A 59 14.80 -7.11 2.97
CA LYS A 59 15.50 -7.63 1.79
C LYS A 59 17.02 -7.65 1.98
N ALA A 60 17.59 -6.55 2.47
CA ALA A 60 19.03 -6.37 2.69
C ALA A 60 19.56 -7.26 3.83
N GLY A 61 18.76 -7.48 4.88
CA GLY A 61 19.13 -8.26 6.06
C GLY A 61 19.20 -9.78 5.85
N LYS A 62 18.80 -10.31 4.68
CA LYS A 62 18.79 -11.76 4.36
C LYS A 62 18.22 -12.65 5.48
N LEU A 63 16.98 -12.40 5.89
CA LEU A 63 16.13 -13.44 6.52
C LEU A 63 15.69 -14.52 5.48
N LEU A 64 16.09 -14.38 4.22
CA LEU A 64 15.75 -15.28 3.12
C LEU A 64 16.75 -16.42 2.94
N LEU A 65 16.88 -17.29 3.94
CA LEU A 65 17.66 -18.52 3.80
C LEU A 65 16.82 -19.80 3.74
N SER A 66 15.48 -19.73 3.69
CA SER A 66 14.67 -20.97 3.66
C SER A 66 13.32 -20.90 2.93
N ALA A 67 12.95 -19.79 2.29
CA ALA A 67 11.63 -19.64 1.65
C ALA A 67 11.52 -20.23 0.23
N GLU A 68 12.44 -21.11 -0.18
CA GLU A 68 12.48 -21.70 -1.54
C GLU A 68 11.34 -22.70 -1.84
N LYS A 69 10.41 -22.96 -0.91
CA LYS A 69 9.47 -24.10 -1.06
C LYS A 69 7.98 -23.80 -1.18
N LYS A 70 7.54 -22.54 -1.15
CA LYS A 70 6.17 -22.20 -1.53
C LYS A 70 6.17 -21.18 -2.65
N VAL A 71 6.22 -21.69 -3.88
CA VAL A 71 5.76 -20.94 -5.05
C VAL A 71 4.25 -20.73 -4.85
N LEU A 72 3.86 -19.52 -4.47
CA LEU A 72 2.46 -19.13 -4.49
C LEU A 72 2.14 -18.48 -5.83
N ASP A 73 1.06 -18.96 -6.44
CA ASP A 73 0.42 -18.32 -7.58
C ASP A 73 -0.31 -17.06 -7.12
N LEU A 74 0.42 -16.09 -6.55
CA LEU A 74 -0.13 -14.77 -6.25
C LEU A 74 -0.30 -14.04 -7.58
N LYS A 75 -1.54 -13.82 -8.01
CA LYS A 75 -1.82 -13.16 -9.27
C LYS A 75 -1.60 -11.67 -9.10
N ILE A 76 -0.55 -11.12 -9.73
CA ILE A 76 -0.19 -9.68 -9.63
C ILE A 76 -1.40 -8.75 -9.83
N GLY A 77 -2.26 -9.07 -10.80
CA GLY A 77 -3.47 -8.29 -11.09
C GLY A 77 -4.44 -8.17 -9.92
N ASP A 78 -4.42 -9.09 -8.94
CA ASP A 78 -5.29 -9.04 -7.77
C ASP A 78 -4.88 -7.91 -6.81
N TYR A 79 -3.67 -7.38 -6.91
CA TYR A 79 -3.13 -6.30 -6.05
C TYR A 79 -3.02 -4.96 -6.76
N LEU A 80 -3.11 -4.94 -8.09
CA LEU A 80 -3.21 -3.69 -8.83
C LEU A 80 -4.58 -3.06 -8.59
N VAL A 81 -4.56 -1.73 -8.46
CA VAL A 81 -5.76 -0.92 -8.55
C VAL A 81 -5.85 -0.43 -9.98
N ASP A 82 -6.92 -0.80 -10.67
CA ASP A 82 -7.32 -0.12 -11.91
C ASP A 82 -7.73 1.30 -11.54
N VAL A 83 -6.75 2.20 -11.50
CA VAL A 83 -7.01 3.62 -11.44
C VAL A 83 -7.20 4.05 -12.90
N GLU A 84 -8.43 4.37 -13.29
CA GLU A 84 -8.64 5.08 -14.56
C GLU A 84 -7.72 6.31 -14.57
N PRO A 85 -7.11 6.67 -15.71
CA PRO A 85 -6.22 7.82 -15.78
C PRO A 85 -6.94 9.01 -15.15
N THR A 86 -6.42 9.46 -14.01
CA THR A 86 -7.08 10.45 -13.15
C THR A 86 -7.56 11.58 -14.03
N SER A 87 -8.86 11.83 -14.03
CA SER A 87 -9.45 13.00 -14.68
C SER A 87 -8.61 14.23 -14.33
N GLU A 88 -8.48 15.18 -15.27
CA GLU A 88 -7.75 16.44 -15.04
C GLU A 88 -8.25 17.20 -13.79
N HIS A 89 -9.43 16.84 -13.29
CA HIS A 89 -10.02 17.30 -12.05
C HIS A 89 -10.37 16.08 -11.17
N LEU A 90 -9.42 15.63 -10.37
CA LEU A 90 -9.69 14.66 -9.30
C LEU A 90 -10.12 15.47 -8.06
N ASP A 91 -11.38 15.36 -7.68
CA ASP A 91 -11.85 16.00 -6.45
C ASP A 91 -11.36 15.25 -5.19
N TYR A 92 -11.47 15.89 -4.02
CA TYR A 92 -10.96 15.30 -2.77
C TYR A 92 -11.65 13.98 -2.42
N GLN A 93 -12.96 13.88 -2.65
CA GLN A 93 -13.73 12.67 -2.37
C GLN A 93 -13.25 11.50 -3.24
N GLN A 94 -13.04 11.73 -4.54
CA GLN A 94 -12.49 10.75 -5.47
C GLN A 94 -11.08 10.33 -5.07
N ALA A 95 -10.24 11.28 -4.62
CA ALA A 95 -8.90 10.99 -4.11
C ALA A 95 -8.95 10.04 -2.90
N LEU A 96 -9.84 10.30 -1.94
CA LEU A 96 -10.06 9.42 -0.78
C LEU A 96 -10.56 8.03 -1.20
N VAL A 97 -11.48 7.95 -2.17
CA VAL A 97 -11.97 6.64 -2.68
C VAL A 97 -10.86 5.83 -3.34
N ILE A 98 -9.99 6.47 -4.13
CA ILE A 98 -8.84 5.78 -4.74
C ILE A 98 -7.87 5.34 -3.65
N ALA A 99 -7.59 6.19 -2.67
CA ALA A 99 -6.73 5.87 -1.53
C ALA A 99 -7.25 4.63 -0.78
N MET A 100 -8.53 4.62 -0.37
CA MET A 100 -9.15 3.46 0.28
C MET A 100 -9.03 2.15 -0.52
N LYS A 101 -9.14 2.22 -1.85
CA LYS A 101 -8.96 1.05 -2.73
C LYS A 101 -7.51 0.57 -2.75
N LYS A 102 -6.54 1.49 -2.79
CA LYS A 102 -5.10 1.19 -2.71
C LYS A 102 -4.76 0.53 -1.37
N GLU A 103 -5.21 1.12 -0.26
CA GLU A 103 -5.00 0.57 1.08
C GLU A 103 -5.57 -0.84 1.24
N LYS A 104 -6.80 -1.07 0.73
CA LYS A 104 -7.43 -2.40 0.76
C LYS A 104 -6.61 -3.45 -0.01
N LYS A 105 -6.01 -3.06 -1.13
CA LYS A 105 -5.21 -3.95 -1.98
C LYS A 105 -3.85 -4.23 -1.34
N ALA A 106 -3.21 -3.22 -0.75
CA ALA A 106 -1.97 -3.38 0.01
C ALA A 106 -2.19 -4.28 1.25
N PHE A 107 -3.27 -4.07 2.01
CA PHE A 107 -3.67 -4.96 3.10
C PHE A 107 -3.78 -6.43 2.64
N LYS A 108 -4.49 -6.66 1.53
CA LYS A 108 -4.66 -8.02 0.99
C LYS A 108 -3.32 -8.61 0.57
N MET A 109 -2.49 -7.83 -0.13
CA MET A 109 -1.15 -8.24 -0.54
C MET A 109 -0.36 -8.71 0.67
N TYR A 110 -0.18 -7.87 1.69
CA TYR A 110 0.59 -8.21 2.88
C TYR A 110 0.01 -9.39 3.67
N SER A 111 -1.32 -9.52 3.73
CA SER A 111 -1.96 -10.69 4.34
C SER A 111 -1.60 -11.97 3.59
N ASP A 112 -1.71 -11.96 2.25
CA ASP A 112 -1.36 -13.11 1.42
C ASP A 112 0.15 -13.43 1.51
N LEU A 113 1.02 -12.40 1.62
CA LEU A 113 2.47 -12.58 1.83
C LEU A 113 2.82 -13.15 3.20
N ALA A 114 2.10 -12.75 4.24
CA ALA A 114 2.26 -13.31 5.57
C ALA A 114 1.91 -14.80 5.61
N ASP A 115 0.89 -15.22 4.87
CA ASP A 115 0.50 -16.62 4.75
C ASP A 115 1.43 -17.43 3.81
N ALA A 116 2.19 -16.72 2.97
CA ALA A 116 3.13 -17.29 2.01
C ALA A 116 4.46 -17.77 2.59
N THR A 117 4.84 -17.23 3.75
CA THR A 117 6.15 -17.45 4.34
C THR A 117 6.05 -18.32 5.59
N ASP A 118 6.99 -19.26 5.73
CA ASP A 118 7.13 -20.08 6.94
C ASP A 118 8.11 -19.44 7.96
N ASP A 119 8.79 -18.34 7.59
CA ASP A 119 9.65 -17.58 8.51
C ASP A 119 8.80 -16.68 9.42
N ALA A 120 8.88 -16.92 10.73
CA ALA A 120 8.07 -16.22 11.71
C ALA A 120 8.35 -14.70 11.79
N ASN A 121 9.59 -14.27 11.53
CA ASN A 121 9.96 -12.86 11.57
C ASN A 121 9.44 -12.13 10.32
N ILE A 122 9.59 -12.75 9.14
CA ILE A 122 9.06 -12.20 7.88
C ILE A 122 7.52 -12.15 7.95
N ARG A 123 6.89 -13.22 8.45
CA ARG A 123 5.44 -13.27 8.66
C ARG A 123 4.96 -12.15 9.58
N ALA A 124 5.63 -11.93 10.72
CA ALA A 124 5.29 -10.86 11.64
C ALA A 124 5.44 -9.47 11.01
N ALA A 125 6.47 -9.25 10.20
CA ALA A 125 6.66 -8.00 9.48
C ALA A 125 5.53 -7.73 8.47
N PHE A 126 5.14 -8.72 7.66
CA PHE A 126 4.02 -8.57 6.73
C PHE A 126 2.68 -8.38 7.44
N LEU A 127 2.41 -9.09 8.54
CA LEU A 127 1.20 -8.84 9.34
C LEU A 127 1.17 -7.43 9.94
N SER A 128 2.34 -6.91 10.36
CA SER A 128 2.45 -5.54 10.85
C SER A 128 2.11 -4.53 9.76
N LEU A 129 2.66 -4.70 8.55
CA LEU A 129 2.37 -3.84 7.39
C LEU A 129 0.88 -3.92 7.01
N ALA A 130 0.32 -5.13 6.92
CA ALA A 130 -1.12 -5.30 6.69
C ALA A 130 -1.95 -4.52 7.72
N GLN A 131 -1.59 -4.61 9.01
CA GLN A 131 -2.31 -3.87 10.04
C GLN A 131 -2.15 -2.35 9.92
N GLU A 132 -1.01 -1.85 9.43
CA GLU A 132 -0.79 -0.44 9.12
C GLU A 132 -1.72 -0.01 7.97
N GLU A 133 -1.81 -0.75 6.86
CA GLU A 133 -2.71 -0.41 5.74
C GLU A 133 -4.19 -0.48 6.12
N ALA A 134 -4.57 -1.41 6.99
CA ALA A 134 -5.93 -1.45 7.52
C ALA A 134 -6.29 -0.19 8.33
N LYS A 135 -5.32 0.36 9.09
CA LYS A 135 -5.50 1.63 9.82
C LYS A 135 -5.54 2.82 8.86
N HIS A 136 -4.71 2.82 7.82
CA HIS A 136 -4.72 3.83 6.77
C HIS A 136 -6.06 3.90 6.07
N LYS A 137 -6.59 2.75 5.63
CA LYS A 137 -7.94 2.65 5.07
C LYS A 137 -8.99 3.24 6.01
N LEU A 138 -8.96 2.88 7.29
CA LEU A 138 -9.92 3.40 8.27
C LEU A 138 -9.81 4.93 8.42
N ARG A 139 -8.59 5.48 8.43
CA ARG A 139 -8.39 6.94 8.45
C ARG A 139 -9.03 7.62 7.23
N PHE A 140 -8.88 7.04 6.04
CA PHE A 140 -9.54 7.57 4.84
C PHE A 140 -11.07 7.41 4.87
N GLU A 141 -11.60 6.33 5.44
CA GLU A 141 -13.05 6.15 5.61
C GLU A 141 -13.64 7.23 6.54
N ILE A 142 -12.99 7.51 7.66
CA ILE A 142 -13.41 8.57 8.60
C ILE A 142 -13.37 9.93 7.91
N GLU A 143 -12.27 10.24 7.22
CA GLU A 143 -12.13 11.50 6.49
C GLU A 143 -13.19 11.65 5.39
N TYR A 144 -13.49 10.57 4.66
CA TYR A 144 -14.52 10.57 3.63
C TYR A 144 -15.91 10.84 4.21
N ASP A 145 -16.25 10.18 5.32
CA ASP A 145 -17.53 10.39 6.01
C ASP A 145 -17.65 11.85 6.52
N ASP A 146 -16.59 12.40 7.12
CA ASP A 146 -16.56 13.79 7.59
C ASP A 146 -16.75 14.80 6.45
N VAL A 147 -16.08 14.58 5.31
CA VAL A 147 -16.23 15.42 4.11
C VAL A 147 -17.66 15.35 3.58
N ILE A 148 -18.21 14.15 3.39
CA ILE A 148 -19.57 13.94 2.87
C ILE A 148 -20.63 14.54 3.80
N MET A 149 -20.45 14.44 5.12
CA MET A 149 -21.35 15.04 6.10
C MET A 149 -21.25 16.57 6.13
N SER A 150 -20.07 17.14 5.83
CA SER A 150 -19.88 18.59 5.79
C SER A 150 -20.41 19.28 4.53
N GLU A 151 -20.61 18.52 3.44
CA GLU A 151 -21.09 19.03 2.15
C GLU A 151 -22.61 18.83 1.92
N ASN A 152 -23.32 18.18 2.84
CA ASN A 152 -24.79 18.07 2.87
C ASN A 152 -25.43 19.11 3.80
#